data_AF-A0A7K2AK13-F1
#
_entry.id   AF-A0A7K2AK13-F1
#
_cell.length_a   1.000
_cell.length_b   1.000
_cell.length_c   1.000
_cell.angle_alpha   90.00
_cell.angle_beta   90.00
_cell.angle_gamma   90.00
#
_symmetry.space_group_name_H-M   'P 1'
#
loop_
_entity.id
_entity.type
_entity.pdbx_description
1 polymer ?
#
loop_
_entity_poly.entity_id
_entity_poly.type
_entity_poly.pdbx_seq_one_letter_code
_entity_poly.pdbx_strand_id
1 'polypeptide(L)'
;MGLMTIDPGENVPLWVDEENELIRIRGTRLKLETVMWQYYRGLTRPEEIVYSFDTLTVGMVERILDWYHTRREEVNAYMKWTLERDAAVRARYEPLFEEVRRRKEEDRHHRSQAHPV
;
A
#
# COMPACT_ATOMS: atom_id res chain seq x y z
N MET A 1 17.62 3.57 -6.06
CA MET A 1 17.52 2.12 -5.78
C MET A 1 17.21 1.46 -7.10
N GLY A 2 17.89 0.37 -7.49
CA GLY A 2 17.41 -0.42 -8.64
C GLY A 2 16.14 -1.15 -8.20
N LEU A 3 15.01 -0.95 -8.88
CA LEU A 3 13.81 -1.72 -8.60
C LEU A 3 14.10 -3.20 -8.83
N MET A 4 13.62 -4.04 -7.90
CA MET A 4 13.79 -5.50 -8.00
C MET A 4 13.24 -5.98 -9.35
N THR A 5 13.98 -6.84 -10.03
CA THR A 5 13.51 -7.42 -11.28
C THR A 5 12.62 -8.61 -10.96
N ILE A 6 11.44 -8.67 -11.55
CA ILE A 6 10.54 -9.83 -11.46
C ILE A 6 10.55 -10.51 -12.82
N ASP A 7 11.17 -11.69 -12.88
CA ASP A 7 11.29 -12.44 -14.11
C ASP A 7 9.89 -12.88 -14.60
N PRO A 8 9.54 -12.68 -15.89
CA PRO A 8 8.29 -13.17 -16.45
C PRO A 8 8.05 -14.67 -16.30
N GLY A 9 9.11 -15.48 -16.20
CA GLY A 9 9.06 -16.93 -15.96
C GLY A 9 8.85 -17.31 -14.50
N GLU A 10 8.97 -16.36 -13.56
CA GLU A 10 8.67 -16.60 -12.15
C GLU A 10 7.16 -16.65 -11.94
N ASN A 11 6.66 -17.75 -11.37
CA ASN A 11 5.23 -17.97 -11.14
C ASN A 11 4.72 -17.19 -9.92
N VAL A 12 4.91 -15.87 -9.93
CA VAL A 12 4.49 -14.94 -8.89
C VAL A 12 3.56 -13.88 -9.50
N PRO A 13 2.43 -13.52 -8.85
CA PRO A 13 1.50 -12.55 -9.41
C PRO A 13 1.96 -11.11 -9.18
N LEU A 14 3.23 -10.79 -9.43
CA LEU A 14 3.81 -9.46 -9.19
C LEU A 14 4.41 -8.87 -10.47
N TRP A 15 4.35 -7.56 -10.63
CA TRP A 15 4.99 -6.84 -11.72
C TRP A 15 5.50 -5.48 -11.25
N VAL A 16 6.54 -4.97 -11.92
CA VAL A 16 7.13 -3.66 -11.64
C VAL A 16 6.41 -2.61 -12.48
N ASP A 17 5.81 -1.65 -11.80
CA ASP A 17 5.28 -0.41 -12.36
C ASP A 17 6.44 0.59 -12.45
N GLU A 18 7.15 0.56 -13.57
CA GLU A 18 8.34 1.41 -13.80
C GLU A 18 8.00 2.90 -13.78
N GLU A 19 6.81 3.29 -14.22
CA GLU A 19 6.36 4.69 -14.24
C GLU A 19 6.22 5.25 -12.81
N ASN A 20 5.70 4.44 -11.89
CA ASN A 20 5.43 4.86 -10.51
C ASN A 20 6.49 4.37 -9.52
N GLU A 21 7.48 3.62 -10.01
CA GLU A 21 8.51 2.95 -9.23
C GLU A 21 7.94 2.08 -8.09
N LEU A 22 6.94 1.25 -8.41
CA LEU A 22 6.21 0.41 -7.44
C LEU A 22 6.13 -1.05 -7.89
N ILE A 23 5.94 -1.96 -6.95
CA ILE A 23 5.61 -3.36 -7.24
C ILE A 23 4.12 -3.58 -7.01
N ARG A 24 3.44 -4.15 -8.00
CA ARG A 24 1.98 -4.33 -8.01
C ARG A 24 1.58 -5.78 -8.19
N ILE A 25 0.40 -6.11 -7.67
CA ILE A 25 -0.17 -7.45 -7.78
C ILE A 25 -0.97 -7.54 -9.08
N ARG A 26 -0.58 -8.46 -9.98
CA ARG A 26 -1.21 -8.69 -11.30
C ARG A 26 -2.71 -8.93 -11.14
N GLY A 27 -3.49 -8.31 -12.02
CA GLY A 27 -4.96 -8.42 -11.99
C GLY A 27 -5.65 -7.61 -10.89
N THR A 28 -4.89 -6.83 -10.10
CA THR A 28 -5.46 -5.98 -9.03
C THR A 28 -4.88 -4.57 -9.07
N ARG A 29 -5.48 -3.65 -8.31
CA ARG A 29 -4.89 -2.32 -8.07
C ARG A 29 -3.94 -2.29 -6.86
N LEU A 30 -3.80 -3.40 -6.15
CA LEU A 30 -3.05 -3.48 -4.90
C LEU A 30 -1.55 -3.52 -5.17
N LYS A 31 -0.78 -3.00 -4.20
CA LYS A 31 0.68 -3.01 -4.21
C LYS A 31 1.20 -4.20 -3.40
N LEU A 32 2.46 -4.59 -3.62
CA LEU A 32 3.12 -5.60 -2.80
C LEU A 32 3.05 -5.24 -1.30
N GLU A 33 3.21 -3.96 -0.99
CA GLU A 33 3.14 -3.41 0.37
C GLU A 33 1.86 -3.85 1.10
N THR A 34 0.73 -3.97 0.40
CA THR A 34 -0.54 -4.38 1.00
C THR A 34 -0.46 -5.75 1.68
N VAL A 35 0.13 -6.73 1.01
CA VAL A 35 0.31 -8.09 1.56
C VAL A 35 1.38 -8.08 2.64
N MET A 36 2.50 -7.41 2.38
CA MET A 36 3.63 -7.36 3.32
C MET A 36 3.27 -6.70 4.64
N TRP A 37 2.45 -5.64 4.62
CA TRP A 37 1.97 -4.99 5.84
C TRP A 37 1.14 -5.91 6.73
N GLN A 38 0.28 -6.75 6.15
CA GLN A 38 -0.49 -7.72 6.95
C GLN A 38 0.42 -8.79 7.53
N TYR A 39 1.35 -9.30 6.72
CA TYR A 39 2.33 -10.28 7.17
C TYR A 39 3.18 -9.76 8.34
N TYR A 40 3.72 -8.54 8.24
CA TYR A 40 4.51 -7.93 9.31
C TYR A 40 3.71 -7.63 10.58
N ARG A 41 2.38 -7.52 10.49
CA ARG A 41 1.49 -7.39 11.65
C ARG A 41 1.19 -8.72 12.34
N GLY A 42 1.77 -9.83 11.85
CA GLY A 42 1.64 -11.15 12.44
C GLY A 42 0.59 -12.05 11.78
N LEU A 43 -0.08 -11.58 10.71
CA LEU A 43 -0.98 -12.44 9.92
C LEU A 43 -0.13 -13.33 9.02
N THR A 44 0.24 -14.50 9.51
CA THR A 44 1.08 -15.46 8.78
C THR A 44 0.26 -16.43 7.93
N ARG A 45 -1.06 -16.50 8.12
CA ARG A 45 -1.96 -17.34 7.32
C ARG A 45 -2.49 -16.57 6.10
N PRO A 46 -2.29 -17.06 4.88
CA PRO A 46 -2.78 -16.41 3.66
C PRO A 46 -4.28 -16.11 3.67
N GLU A 47 -5.10 -16.98 4.26
CA GLU A 47 -6.55 -16.83 4.36
C GLU A 47 -6.96 -15.61 5.20
N GLU A 48 -6.21 -15.32 6.27
CA GLU A 48 -6.45 -14.16 7.13
C GLU A 48 -6.11 -12.85 6.39
N ILE A 49 -5.09 -12.87 5.54
CA ILE A 49 -4.72 -11.71 4.71
C ILE A 49 -5.80 -11.44 3.66
N VAL A 50 -6.29 -12.49 2.98
CA VAL A 50 -7.32 -12.37 1.92
C VAL A 50 -8.65 -11.87 2.45
N TYR A 51 -9.00 -12.16 3.71
CA TYR A 51 -10.25 -11.70 4.32
C TYR A 51 -10.47 -10.18 4.24
N SER A 52 -9.38 -9.40 4.14
CA SER A 52 -9.45 -7.94 4.01
C SER A 52 -9.50 -7.42 2.56
N PHE A 53 -9.34 -8.29 1.56
CA PHE A 53 -9.13 -7.89 0.16
C PHE A 53 -9.80 -8.86 -0.84
N ASP A 54 -11.03 -8.55 -1.26
CA ASP A 54 -11.83 -9.39 -2.17
C ASP A 54 -11.17 -9.69 -3.53
N THR A 55 -10.21 -8.87 -3.96
CA THR A 55 -9.47 -9.07 -5.22
C THR A 55 -8.29 -10.03 -5.10
N LEU A 56 -7.89 -10.41 -3.88
CA LEU A 56 -6.80 -11.35 -3.65
C LEU A 56 -7.36 -12.77 -3.51
N THR A 57 -6.60 -13.74 -3.98
CA THR A 57 -6.87 -15.16 -3.72
C THR A 57 -5.82 -15.72 -2.78
N VAL A 58 -6.16 -16.77 -2.04
CA VAL A 58 -5.23 -17.47 -1.13
C VAL A 58 -3.95 -17.86 -1.87
N GLY A 59 -4.09 -18.49 -3.05
CA GLY A 59 -2.95 -18.91 -3.87
C GLY A 59 -2.09 -17.75 -4.40
N MET A 60 -2.64 -16.55 -4.59
CA MET A 60 -1.83 -15.37 -4.90
C MET A 60 -0.97 -14.95 -3.70
N VAL A 61 -1.57 -14.91 -2.51
CA VAL A 61 -0.88 -14.54 -1.28
C VAL A 61 0.20 -15.55 -0.93
N GLU A 62 -0.08 -16.85 -1.03
CA GLU A 62 0.91 -17.92 -0.84
C GLU A 62 2.14 -17.71 -1.72
N ARG A 63 1.96 -17.53 -3.03
CA ARG A 63 3.08 -17.32 -3.98
C ARG A 63 3.86 -16.05 -3.67
N ILE A 64 3.19 -14.99 -3.24
CA ILE A 64 3.85 -13.73 -2.84
C ILE A 64 4.70 -13.94 -1.59
N LEU A 65 4.19 -14.66 -0.58
CA LEU A 65 4.92 -14.95 0.65
C LEU A 65 6.10 -15.89 0.41
N ASP A 66 5.94 -16.92 -0.41
CA ASP A 66 7.03 -17.80 -0.84
C ASP A 66 8.11 -17.00 -1.57
N TRP A 67 7.71 -16.14 -2.50
CA TRP A 67 8.62 -15.25 -3.21
C TRP A 67 9.36 -14.32 -2.24
N TYR A 68 8.66 -13.73 -1.28
CA TYR A 68 9.26 -12.92 -0.21
C TYR A 68 10.29 -13.71 0.59
N HIS A 69 9.98 -14.95 0.99
CA HIS A 69 10.87 -15.76 1.82
C HIS A 69 12.23 -16.04 1.16
N THR A 70 12.26 -16.12 -0.18
CA THR A 70 13.48 -16.27 -0.97
C THR A 70 14.28 -14.97 -1.16
N ARG A 71 13.65 -13.80 -0.94
CA ARG A 71 14.21 -12.46 -1.24
C ARG A 71 14.01 -11.45 -0.11
N ARG A 72 14.05 -11.93 1.13
CA ARG A 72 13.66 -11.13 2.31
C ARG A 72 14.41 -9.82 2.41
N GLU A 73 15.72 -9.83 2.20
CA GLU A 73 16.56 -8.63 2.34
C GLU A 73 16.18 -7.55 1.33
N GLU A 74 16.01 -7.95 0.06
CA GLU A 74 15.65 -7.04 -1.02
C GLU A 74 14.23 -6.46 -0.81
N VAL A 75 13.27 -7.31 -0.43
CA VAL A 75 11.90 -6.84 -0.16
C VAL A 75 11.86 -5.94 1.08
N ASN A 76 12.60 -6.26 2.14
CA ASN A 76 12.67 -5.41 3.32
C ASN A 76 13.29 -4.04 2.97
N ALA A 77 14.30 -3.99 2.09
CA ALA A 77 14.87 -2.75 1.60
C ALA A 77 13.85 -1.93 0.78
N TYR A 78 13.09 -2.58 -0.11
CA TYR A 78 11.97 -1.97 -0.85
C TYR A 78 10.90 -1.40 0.09
N MET A 79 10.47 -2.17 1.10
CA MET A 79 9.49 -1.73 2.09
C MET A 79 9.97 -0.53 2.90
N LYS A 80 11.27 -0.48 3.25
CA LYS A 80 11.86 0.67 3.92
C LYS A 80 11.85 1.92 3.04
N TRP A 81 12.25 1.79 1.79
CA TRP A 81 12.27 2.91 0.84
C TRP A 81 10.86 3.46 0.57
N THR A 82 9.86 2.59 0.40
CA THR A 82 8.46 3.02 0.20
C THR A 82 7.91 3.79 1.40
N LEU A 83 8.25 3.36 2.63
CA LEU A 83 7.92 4.10 3.85
C LEU A 83 8.53 5.49 3.89
N GLU A 84 9.83 5.62 3.59
CA GLU A 84 10.53 6.90 3.57
C GLU A 84 9.93 7.84 2.52
N ARG A 85 9.62 7.31 1.33
CA ARG A 85 8.97 8.05 0.25
C ARG A 85 7.59 8.54 0.65
N ASP A 86 6.75 7.66 1.19
CA ASP A 86 5.37 8.00 1.59
C ASP A 86 5.37 9.01 2.75
N ALA A 87 6.33 8.91 3.69
CA ALA A 87 6.53 9.89 4.74
C ALA A 87 6.96 11.26 4.18
N ALA A 88 7.87 11.30 3.21
CA ALA A 88 8.29 12.53 2.56
C ALA A 88 7.14 13.21 1.79
N VAL A 89 6.33 12.42 1.06
CA VAL A 89 5.12 12.91 0.39
C VAL A 89 4.15 13.49 1.43
N ARG A 90 3.89 12.77 2.53
CA ARG A 90 3.02 13.27 3.59
C ARG A 90 3.52 14.59 4.17
N ALA A 91 4.79 14.66 4.57
CA ALA A 91 5.39 15.88 5.13
C ALA A 91 5.29 17.08 4.19
N ARG A 92 5.42 16.87 2.88
CA ARG A 92 5.29 17.93 1.87
C ARG A 92 3.88 18.50 1.78
N TYR A 93 2.85 17.67 1.95
CA TYR A 93 1.46 18.06 1.73
C TYR A 93 0.63 18.24 3.01
N GLU A 94 1.12 17.82 4.17
CA GLU A 94 0.41 17.97 5.45
C GLU A 94 -0.07 19.42 5.71
N PRO A 95 0.73 20.48 5.48
CA PRO A 95 0.26 21.85 5.70
C PRO A 95 -0.92 22.23 4.80
N LEU A 96 -0.93 21.72 3.55
CA LEU A 96 -2.02 21.95 2.62
C LEU A 96 -3.29 21.20 3.06
N PHE A 97 -3.13 19.97 3.55
CA PHE A 97 -4.25 19.19 4.06
C PHE A 97 -4.88 19.80 5.32
N GLU A 98 -4.06 20.35 6.22
CA GLU A 98 -4.57 21.03 7.42
C GLU A 98 -5.40 22.28 7.07
N GLU A 99 -4.95 23.09 6.11
CA GLU A 99 -5.72 24.26 5.67
C GLU A 99 -7.07 23.86 5.04
N VAL A 100 -7.10 22.77 4.26
CA VAL A 100 -8.34 22.23 3.70
C VAL A 100 -9.26 21.67 4.78
N ARG A 101 -8.72 20.99 5.81
CA ARG A 101 -9.50 20.51 6.96
C ARG A 101 -10.14 21.67 7.71
N ARG A 102 -9.35 22.68 8.07
CA ARG A 102 -9.81 23.88 8.78
C ARG A 102 -10.95 24.58 8.06
N ARG A 103 -10.81 24.84 6.75
CA ARG A 103 -11.87 25.43 5.92
C ARG A 103 -13.16 24.61 5.92
N LYS A 104 -13.05 23.28 5.81
CA LYS A 104 -14.23 22.39 5.85
C LYS A 104 -14.93 22.41 7.21
N GLU A 105 -14.18 22.56 8.30
CA GLU A 105 -14.74 22.67 9.66
C GLU A 105 -15.43 24.02 9.87
N GLU A 106 -14.81 25.11 9.43
CA GLU A 106 -15.38 26.46 9.46
C GLU A 106 -16.70 26.54 8.65
N ASP A 107 -16.73 25.94 7.45
CA ASP A 107 -17.92 25.84 6.60
C ASP A 107 -19.02 24.98 7.23
N ARG A 108 -18.64 23.86 7.88
CA ARG A 108 -19.60 22.98 8.59
C ARG A 108 -20.24 23.73 9.75
N HIS A 109 -19.46 24.51 10.50
CA HIS A 109 -19.96 25.29 11.63
C HIS A 109 -20.86 26.45 11.19
N HIS A 110 -20.53 27.16 10.11
CA HIS A 110 -21.42 28.17 9.53
C HIS A 110 -22.75 27.56 9.05
N ARG A 111 -22.69 26.39 8.41
CA ARG A 111 -23.89 25.72 7.90
C ARG A 111 -24.81 25.18 9.00
N SER A 112 -24.28 24.80 10.17
CA SER A 112 -25.11 24.38 11.31
C SER A 112 -25.74 25.55 12.07
N GLN A 113 -25.14 26.75 12.04
CA GLN A 113 -25.71 27.94 12.68
C GLN A 113 -26.70 28.71 11.79
N ALA A 114 -26.67 28.50 10.46
CA ALA A 114 -27.53 29.19 9.50
C ALA A 114 -28.91 28.53 9.25
N HIS A 115 -29.22 27.39 9.90
CA HIS A 115 -30.58 26.81 9.94
C HIS A 115 -31.11 26.79 11.38
N PRO A 116 -31.65 27.91 11.89
CA PRO A 116 -32.53 27.86 13.04
C PRO A 116 -33.94 27.43 12.60
N VAL A 117 -34.54 26.53 13.37
CA VAL A 117 -35.92 26.02 13.22
C VAL A 117 -36.94 27.08 13.61
#